data_AF-A0A1Q7MF68-F1
#
_entry.id   AF-A0A1Q7MF68-F1
#
_cell.length_a   1.000
_cell.length_b   1.000
_cell.length_c   1.000
_cell.angle_alpha   90.00
_cell.angle_beta   90.00
_cell.angle_gamma   90.00
#
_symmetry.space_group_name_H-M   'P 1'
#
loop_
_entity.id
_entity.type
_entity.pdbx_description
1 polymer ?
#
loop_
_entity_poly.entity_id
_entity_poly.type
_entity_poly.pdbx_seq_one_letter_code
_entity_poly.pdbx_strand_id
1 'polypeptide(L)'
;MARNALFGLKRIFFDRIFQKSFWTWRKHPVIIIPTMLGSALQLILQSILTLVLMLLLTGWALAGSLTGFLTEYSNAGLFGVFQDPAFSFTLVPVVAVTVVALVLVAVLGGGYVYSAEYGMYVFAWNGDSVPVKSVLENGSRRWRPMAWTLLLSNLITWGPAVIGYLLIVASAASVNSTTSLVALLAASSVFQPLLFASLILAVFTVYSYPAVVVDRVSGLRAIRQSFRAASHNLGITLTYVVVRIIFQALLLLVVLLASVIGLPLTSLITVVLSFLLTPILHLTKTMIYYHAGSSIPEMPFQISNPIWQDMFRRLPRAAWLKIKMGLAEGFKFVIGPRNLPFHILSALGFALGIYMGYYVSVNGVAGYFLSLGYQPGHGNSLLAQLPVPALPALGVDIFLNNWLVSIATGLSGLGFGAPSFITIMFNGFILGVLVAPQLSPSLTMFFAAILPHGIIEIPSFVLSGSVGMRLGYAALKTKFRRGPESDEYLSKTLRVAVYVVVGLAPLFLIAGLIEADITPIIMRMFGWVV
;
A
#
# COMPACT_ATOMS: atom_id res chain seq x y z
N MET A 1 -48.25 -22.31 9.83
CA MET A 1 -47.86 -21.40 10.92
C MET A 1 -46.61 -20.65 10.51
N ALA A 2 -46.79 -19.40 10.10
CA ALA A 2 -45.72 -18.47 9.76
C ALA A 2 -45.19 -17.82 11.05
N ARG A 3 -43.88 -17.92 11.29
CA ARG A 3 -43.03 -16.95 12.00
C ARG A 3 -41.60 -17.51 12.01
N ASN A 4 -40.66 -16.71 11.47
CA ASN A 4 -39.17 -16.85 11.49
C ASN A 4 -38.44 -16.86 10.13
N ALA A 5 -39.12 -16.60 9.00
CA ALA A 5 -38.46 -16.60 7.69
C ALA A 5 -37.65 -15.33 7.33
N LEU A 6 -37.84 -14.21 8.05
CA LEU A 6 -37.24 -12.91 7.64
C LEU A 6 -35.81 -12.67 8.14
N PHE A 7 -35.32 -13.40 9.14
CA PHE A 7 -33.98 -13.19 9.70
C PHE A 7 -33.14 -14.46 9.97
N GLY A 8 -33.75 -15.65 10.04
CA GLY A 8 -33.05 -16.89 10.39
C GLY A 8 -32.35 -17.62 9.24
N LEU A 9 -32.95 -17.60 8.04
CA LEU A 9 -32.50 -18.43 6.90
C LEU A 9 -31.26 -17.89 6.17
N LYS A 10 -30.92 -16.60 6.29
CA LYS A 10 -29.75 -15.98 5.62
C LYS A 10 -28.50 -15.93 6.51
N ARG A 11 -28.65 -15.99 7.84
CA ARG A 11 -27.53 -15.91 8.80
C ARG A 11 -26.63 -17.16 8.73
N ILE A 12 -27.25 -18.33 8.59
CA ILE A 12 -26.56 -19.62 8.46
C ILE A 12 -25.69 -19.66 7.20
N PHE A 13 -26.07 -18.95 6.13
CA PHE A 13 -25.33 -18.91 4.88
C PHE A 13 -24.09 -18.01 4.94
N PHE A 14 -24.20 -16.81 5.54
CA PHE A 14 -23.05 -15.89 5.65
C PHE A 14 -21.94 -16.48 6.53
N ASP A 15 -22.29 -17.00 7.70
CA ASP A 15 -21.31 -17.55 8.65
C ASP A 15 -20.56 -18.74 8.04
N ARG A 16 -21.27 -19.62 7.33
CA ARG A 16 -20.65 -20.75 6.60
C ARG A 16 -19.71 -20.28 5.49
N ILE A 17 -20.11 -19.30 4.68
CA ILE A 17 -19.25 -18.75 3.62
C ILE A 17 -18.02 -18.07 4.22
N PHE A 18 -18.20 -17.25 5.26
CA PHE A 18 -17.09 -16.55 5.92
C PHE A 18 -16.10 -17.54 6.55
N GLN A 19 -16.60 -18.55 7.28
CA GLN A 19 -15.75 -19.59 7.86
C GLN A 19 -15.01 -20.39 6.79
N LYS A 20 -15.69 -20.84 5.73
CA LYS A 20 -15.04 -21.53 4.62
C LYS A 20 -14.03 -20.63 3.89
N SER A 21 -14.28 -19.32 3.82
CA SER A 21 -13.33 -18.36 3.26
C SER A 21 -12.06 -18.27 4.09
N PHE A 22 -12.17 -18.22 5.42
CA PHE A 22 -11.01 -18.31 6.32
C PHE A 22 -10.23 -19.61 6.09
N TRP A 23 -10.90 -20.76 6.03
CA TRP A 23 -10.22 -22.05 5.83
C TRP A 23 -9.60 -22.21 4.45
N THR A 24 -10.21 -21.63 3.41
CA THR A 24 -9.64 -21.58 2.05
C THR A 24 -8.38 -20.72 2.03
N TRP A 25 -8.40 -19.55 2.68
CA TRP A 25 -7.22 -18.70 2.87
C TRP A 25 -6.11 -19.44 3.63
N ARG A 26 -6.48 -20.16 4.69
CA ARG A 26 -5.54 -20.91 5.52
C ARG A 26 -4.91 -22.11 4.80
N LYS A 27 -5.69 -22.80 3.95
CA LYS A 27 -5.23 -23.91 3.08
C LYS A 27 -4.30 -23.41 1.98
N HIS A 28 -4.61 -22.23 1.41
CA HIS A 28 -3.92 -21.68 0.25
C HIS A 28 -3.30 -20.29 0.51
N PRO A 29 -2.18 -20.17 1.26
CA PRO A 29 -1.54 -18.87 1.54
C PRO A 29 -1.15 -18.07 0.29
N VAL A 30 -1.06 -18.71 -0.88
CA VAL A 30 -0.78 -18.07 -2.17
C VAL A 30 -1.83 -17.02 -2.54
N ILE A 31 -3.07 -17.10 -2.01
CA ILE A 31 -4.10 -16.08 -2.26
C ILE A 31 -3.81 -14.73 -1.58
N ILE A 32 -2.77 -14.64 -0.73
CA ILE A 32 -2.28 -13.38 -0.18
C ILE A 32 -1.44 -12.61 -1.21
N ILE A 33 -0.82 -13.29 -2.18
CA ILE A 33 0.06 -12.64 -3.16
C ILE A 33 -0.67 -11.53 -3.93
N PRO A 34 -1.90 -11.70 -4.44
CA PRO A 34 -2.65 -10.60 -5.05
C PRO A 34 -2.84 -9.37 -4.14
N THR A 35 -3.06 -9.54 -2.83
CA THR A 35 -3.16 -8.38 -1.93
C THR A 35 -1.80 -7.72 -1.71
N MET A 36 -0.71 -8.49 -1.65
CA MET A 36 0.66 -7.94 -1.68
C MET A 36 0.95 -7.18 -2.98
N LEU A 37 0.43 -7.66 -4.13
CA LEU A 37 0.50 -6.93 -5.40
C LEU A 37 -0.34 -5.64 -5.37
N GLY A 38 -1.42 -5.60 -4.58
CA GLY A 38 -2.15 -4.38 -4.27
C GLY A 38 -1.27 -3.35 -3.55
N SER A 39 -0.54 -3.76 -2.53
CA SER A 39 0.46 -2.89 -1.86
C SER A 39 1.57 -2.45 -2.82
N ALA A 40 2.04 -3.37 -3.67
CA ALA A 40 3.01 -3.05 -4.71
C ALA A 40 2.48 -2.01 -5.70
N LEU A 41 1.22 -2.10 -6.13
CA LEU A 41 0.59 -1.11 -7.00
C LEU A 41 0.53 0.27 -6.34
N GLN A 42 0.20 0.36 -5.05
CA GLN A 42 0.24 1.64 -4.32
C GLN A 42 1.65 2.23 -4.31
N LEU A 43 2.67 1.39 -4.11
CA LEU A 43 4.06 1.84 -4.20
C LEU A 43 4.45 2.26 -5.62
N ILE A 44 3.95 1.61 -6.68
CA ILE A 44 4.16 2.06 -8.05
C ILE A 44 3.60 3.48 -8.23
N LEU A 45 2.39 3.74 -7.76
CA LEU A 45 1.79 5.09 -7.81
C LEU A 45 2.61 6.11 -7.01
N GLN A 46 3.05 5.74 -5.80
CA GLN A 46 3.91 6.59 -4.98
C GLN A 46 5.28 6.83 -5.62
N SER A 47 5.83 5.86 -6.35
CA SER A 47 7.10 6.01 -7.06
C SER A 47 7.03 7.08 -8.15
N ILE A 48 5.88 7.24 -8.82
CA ILE A 48 5.68 8.31 -9.81
C ILE A 48 5.73 9.68 -9.11
N LEU A 49 5.02 9.83 -7.99
CA LEU A 49 5.00 11.07 -7.22
C LEU A 49 6.38 11.43 -6.65
N THR A 50 7.05 10.45 -6.03
CA THR A 50 8.38 10.66 -5.42
C THR A 50 9.45 10.93 -6.49
N LEU A 51 9.38 10.29 -7.67
CA LEU A 51 10.26 10.64 -8.78
C LEU A 51 10.06 12.09 -9.22
N VAL A 52 8.82 12.50 -9.45
CA VAL A 52 8.49 13.88 -9.86
C VAL A 52 8.97 14.88 -8.80
N LEU A 53 8.74 14.59 -7.53
CA LEU A 53 9.20 15.42 -6.42
C LEU A 53 10.73 15.54 -6.40
N MET A 54 11.46 14.41 -6.46
CA MET A 54 12.93 14.42 -6.49
C MET A 54 13.47 15.21 -7.68
N LEU A 55 12.87 15.06 -8.86
CA LEU A 55 13.28 15.78 -10.07
C LEU A 55 12.98 17.28 -9.98
N LEU A 56 11.83 17.68 -9.45
CA LEU A 56 11.49 19.10 -9.26
C LEU A 56 12.43 19.78 -8.26
N LEU A 57 12.63 19.16 -7.08
CA LEU A 57 13.52 19.69 -6.05
C LEU A 57 14.96 19.79 -6.56
N THR A 58 15.44 18.76 -7.25
CA THR A 58 16.79 18.76 -7.84
C THR A 58 16.90 19.80 -8.95
N GLY A 59 15.87 19.94 -9.79
CA GLY A 59 15.82 20.93 -10.87
C GLY A 59 15.88 22.37 -10.35
N TRP A 60 15.10 22.70 -9.31
CA TRP A 60 15.16 24.01 -8.68
C TRP A 60 16.46 24.26 -7.91
N ALA A 61 17.05 23.21 -7.31
CA ALA A 61 18.37 23.31 -6.69
C ALA A 61 19.44 23.64 -7.72
N LEU A 62 19.42 22.99 -8.89
CA LEU A 62 20.33 23.27 -10.01
C LEU A 62 20.14 24.67 -10.59
N ALA A 63 18.90 25.16 -10.63
CA ALA A 63 18.56 26.51 -11.09
C ALA A 63 18.82 27.61 -10.05
N GLY A 64 19.17 27.26 -8.81
CA GLY A 64 19.32 28.21 -7.70
C GLY A 64 18.01 28.83 -7.20
N SER A 65 16.84 28.32 -7.64
CA SER A 65 15.52 28.85 -7.29
C SER A 65 14.83 28.10 -6.15
N LEU A 66 15.43 27.01 -5.66
CA LEU A 66 14.83 26.17 -4.60
C LEU A 66 14.53 26.93 -3.32
N THR A 67 15.43 27.79 -2.85
CA THR A 67 15.20 28.61 -1.65
C THR A 67 14.02 29.56 -1.85
N GLY A 68 13.88 30.14 -3.06
CA GLY A 68 12.73 30.98 -3.40
C GLY A 68 11.42 30.19 -3.38
N PHE A 69 11.42 28.98 -3.95
CA PHE A 69 10.27 28.07 -3.90
C PHE A 69 9.85 27.76 -2.46
N LEU A 70 10.80 27.38 -1.61
CA LEU A 70 10.53 27.01 -0.22
C LEU A 70 10.03 28.20 0.61
N THR A 71 10.54 29.40 0.32
CA THR A 71 10.09 30.65 0.96
C THR A 71 8.64 30.97 0.57
N GLU A 72 8.31 30.90 -0.72
CA GLU A 72 6.95 31.13 -1.21
C GLU A 72 5.97 30.10 -0.63
N TYR A 73 6.37 28.82 -0.60
CA TYR A 73 5.61 27.76 0.05
C TYR A 73 5.35 28.06 1.53
N SER A 74 6.35 28.58 2.24
CA SER A 74 6.21 28.93 3.67
C SER A 74 5.25 30.11 3.90
N ASN A 75 5.22 31.07 2.97
CA ASN A 75 4.47 32.30 3.13
C ASN A 75 3.00 32.15 2.70
N ALA A 76 2.77 31.51 1.56
CA ALA A 76 1.47 31.45 0.90
C ALA A 76 0.96 30.02 0.66
N GLY A 77 1.69 29.01 1.17
CA GLY A 77 1.34 27.60 1.01
C GLY A 77 1.46 27.12 -0.43
N LEU A 78 0.90 25.94 -0.71
CA LEU A 78 0.85 25.40 -2.08
C LEU A 78 0.11 26.33 -3.03
N PHE A 79 -0.97 26.97 -2.56
CA PHE A 79 -1.80 27.82 -3.42
C PHE A 79 -1.02 29.03 -3.95
N GLY A 80 -0.24 29.71 -3.11
CA GLY A 80 0.63 30.81 -3.55
C GLY A 80 1.68 30.36 -4.56
N VAL A 81 2.33 29.22 -4.32
CA VAL A 81 3.29 28.62 -5.24
C VAL A 81 2.68 28.31 -6.63
N PHE A 82 1.42 27.88 -6.68
CA PHE A 82 0.72 27.66 -7.95
C PHE A 82 0.30 28.96 -8.65
N GLN A 83 0.27 30.09 -7.94
CA GLN A 83 -0.01 31.41 -8.50
C GLN A 83 1.25 32.15 -8.94
N ASP A 84 2.39 31.87 -8.32
CA ASP A 84 3.67 32.48 -8.70
C ASP A 84 4.06 32.07 -10.13
N PRO A 85 4.19 33.02 -11.08
CA PRO A 85 4.63 32.74 -12.44
C PRO A 85 5.99 32.02 -12.51
N ALA A 86 6.88 32.22 -11.53
CA ALA A 86 8.19 31.58 -11.52
C ALA A 86 8.12 30.05 -11.40
N PHE A 87 7.11 29.52 -10.70
CA PHE A 87 6.96 28.08 -10.45
C PHE A 87 5.79 27.45 -11.20
N SER A 88 4.70 28.19 -11.40
CA SER A 88 3.46 27.69 -12.02
C SER A 88 3.66 27.15 -13.45
N PHE A 89 4.49 27.78 -14.28
CA PHE A 89 4.78 27.31 -15.65
C PHE A 89 5.40 25.92 -15.68
N THR A 90 6.11 25.51 -14.62
CA THR A 90 6.66 24.16 -14.48
C THR A 90 5.69 23.23 -13.76
N LEU A 91 5.10 23.70 -12.65
CA LEU A 91 4.27 22.88 -11.78
C LEU A 91 2.96 22.43 -12.42
N VAL A 92 2.22 23.34 -13.06
CA VAL A 92 0.91 23.03 -13.66
C VAL A 92 0.99 21.90 -14.69
N PRO A 93 1.85 21.95 -15.73
CA PRO A 93 1.94 20.85 -16.70
C PRO A 93 2.47 19.56 -16.06
N VAL A 94 3.45 19.64 -15.15
CA VAL A 94 4.00 18.45 -14.47
C VAL A 94 2.93 17.77 -13.64
N VAL A 95 2.15 18.51 -12.86
CA VAL A 95 1.03 17.97 -12.06
C VAL A 95 -0.04 17.38 -12.97
N ALA A 96 -0.42 18.05 -14.05
CA ALA A 96 -1.40 17.53 -15.00
C ALA A 96 -0.97 16.18 -15.62
N VAL A 97 0.27 16.10 -16.12
CA VAL A 97 0.84 14.86 -16.66
C VAL A 97 0.93 13.77 -15.59
N THR A 98 1.33 14.13 -14.37
CA THR A 98 1.45 13.21 -13.24
C THR A 98 0.09 12.62 -12.86
N VAL A 99 -0.95 13.45 -12.77
CA VAL A 99 -2.32 12.99 -12.48
C VAL A 99 -2.81 12.03 -13.56
N VAL A 100 -2.60 12.34 -14.84
CA VAL A 100 -2.96 11.43 -15.95
C VAL A 100 -2.20 10.11 -15.84
N ALA A 101 -0.89 10.15 -15.58
CA ALA A 101 -0.08 8.95 -15.41
C ALA A 101 -0.55 8.09 -14.21
N LEU A 102 -0.85 8.73 -13.07
CA LEU A 102 -1.38 8.04 -11.89
C LEU A 102 -2.71 7.36 -12.18
N VAL A 103 -3.65 8.04 -12.84
CA VAL A 103 -4.96 7.47 -13.20
C VAL A 103 -4.77 6.28 -14.14
N LEU A 104 -3.94 6.42 -15.17
CA LEU A 104 -3.67 5.33 -16.12
C LEU A 104 -3.05 4.11 -15.41
N VAL A 105 -2.03 4.32 -14.59
CA VAL A 105 -1.35 3.22 -13.86
C VAL A 105 -2.29 2.58 -12.84
N ALA A 106 -3.09 3.37 -12.12
CA ALA A 106 -4.06 2.87 -11.15
C ALA A 106 -5.11 1.99 -11.82
N VAL A 107 -5.62 2.40 -12.99
CA VAL A 107 -6.64 1.66 -13.75
C VAL A 107 -6.06 0.39 -14.36
N LEU A 108 -4.92 0.48 -15.05
CA LEU A 108 -4.32 -0.67 -15.75
C LEU A 108 -3.72 -1.68 -14.76
N GLY A 109 -2.94 -1.19 -13.79
CA GLY A 109 -2.35 -1.99 -12.73
C GLY A 109 -3.42 -2.57 -11.80
N GLY A 110 -4.41 -1.77 -11.42
CA GLY A 110 -5.57 -2.24 -10.64
C GLY A 110 -6.35 -3.30 -11.39
N GLY A 111 -6.55 -3.14 -12.70
CA GLY A 111 -7.15 -4.17 -13.56
C GLY A 111 -6.41 -5.51 -13.47
N TYR A 112 -5.08 -5.49 -13.52
CA TYR A 112 -4.25 -6.69 -13.37
C TYR A 112 -4.35 -7.29 -11.96
N VAL A 113 -4.16 -6.48 -10.92
CA VAL A 113 -4.18 -6.92 -9.52
C VAL A 113 -5.54 -7.51 -9.14
N TYR A 114 -6.63 -6.81 -9.43
CA TYR A 114 -7.98 -7.30 -9.11
C TYR A 114 -8.37 -8.52 -9.96
N SER A 115 -7.92 -8.60 -11.22
CA SER A 115 -8.12 -9.81 -12.04
C SER A 115 -7.41 -11.02 -11.41
N ALA A 116 -6.18 -10.83 -10.93
CA ALA A 116 -5.46 -11.86 -10.18
C ALA A 116 -6.19 -12.21 -8.88
N GLU A 117 -6.59 -11.21 -8.10
CA GLU A 117 -7.22 -11.37 -6.80
C GLU A 117 -8.54 -12.17 -6.89
N TYR A 118 -9.52 -11.69 -7.65
CA TYR A 118 -10.83 -12.35 -7.76
C TYR A 118 -10.75 -13.68 -8.53
N GLY A 119 -9.84 -13.78 -9.52
CA GLY A 119 -9.58 -15.04 -10.23
C GLY A 119 -9.02 -16.12 -9.31
N MET A 120 -8.07 -15.74 -8.45
CA MET A 120 -7.47 -16.65 -7.47
C MET A 120 -8.48 -17.09 -6.41
N TYR A 121 -9.43 -16.24 -6.01
CA TYR A 121 -10.49 -16.62 -5.07
C TYR A 121 -11.40 -17.71 -5.62
N VAL A 122 -11.86 -17.58 -6.87
CA VAL A 122 -12.69 -18.61 -7.52
C VAL A 122 -11.91 -19.90 -7.74
N PHE A 123 -10.63 -19.79 -8.11
CA PHE A 123 -9.75 -20.94 -8.31
C PHE A 123 -9.44 -21.69 -7.01
N ALA A 124 -9.05 -20.98 -5.95
CA ALA A 124 -8.69 -21.55 -4.66
C ALA A 124 -9.88 -22.19 -3.92
N TRP A 125 -11.09 -21.68 -4.14
CA TRP A 125 -12.30 -22.23 -3.52
C TRP A 125 -12.62 -23.66 -3.98
N ASN A 126 -12.29 -23.99 -5.22
CA ASN A 126 -12.58 -25.28 -5.84
C ASN A 126 -11.33 -26.17 -5.99
N GLY A 127 -10.13 -25.62 -5.83
CA GLY A 127 -8.86 -26.31 -6.06
C GLY A 127 -8.25 -26.94 -4.80
N ASP A 128 -7.60 -28.09 -4.99
CA ASP A 128 -6.84 -28.76 -3.92
C ASP A 128 -5.45 -28.20 -3.69
N SER A 129 -4.83 -27.63 -4.72
CA SER A 129 -3.56 -26.92 -4.63
C SER A 129 -3.57 -25.70 -5.55
N VAL A 130 -2.88 -24.65 -5.14
CA VAL A 130 -2.85 -23.37 -5.85
C VAL A 130 -1.40 -22.93 -6.08
N PRO A 131 -0.87 -23.04 -7.32
CA PRO A 131 0.50 -22.63 -7.61
C PRO A 131 0.61 -21.10 -7.77
N VAL A 132 1.81 -20.57 -7.52
CA VAL A 132 2.11 -19.13 -7.69
C VAL A 132 1.88 -18.67 -9.14
N LYS A 133 2.11 -19.54 -10.13
CA LYS A 133 1.84 -19.27 -11.55
C LYS A 133 0.40 -18.82 -11.80
N SER A 134 -0.57 -19.38 -11.06
CA SER A 134 -1.98 -19.01 -11.21
C SER A 134 -2.25 -17.54 -10.89
N VAL A 135 -1.41 -16.87 -10.08
CA VAL A 135 -1.52 -15.42 -9.84
C VAL A 135 -1.28 -14.65 -11.14
N LEU A 136 -0.22 -15.01 -11.87
CA LEU A 136 0.15 -14.36 -13.13
C LEU A 136 -0.85 -14.69 -14.26
N GLU A 137 -1.32 -15.93 -14.31
CA GLU A 137 -2.32 -16.38 -15.29
C GLU A 137 -3.66 -15.66 -15.06
N ASN A 138 -4.17 -15.62 -13.83
CA ASN A 138 -5.43 -14.92 -13.52
C ASN A 138 -5.29 -13.40 -13.69
N GLY A 139 -4.13 -12.82 -13.33
CA GLY A 139 -3.85 -11.41 -13.58
C GLY A 139 -3.88 -11.06 -15.07
N SER A 140 -3.20 -11.85 -15.91
CA SER A 140 -3.12 -11.56 -17.35
C SER A 140 -4.38 -11.93 -18.14
N ARG A 141 -5.22 -12.85 -17.64
CA ARG A 141 -6.38 -13.35 -18.38
C ARG A 141 -7.47 -12.31 -18.64
N ARG A 142 -7.77 -11.44 -17.66
CA ARG A 142 -8.92 -10.50 -17.73
C ARG A 142 -8.63 -9.08 -17.25
N TRP A 143 -7.37 -8.68 -17.21
CA TRP A 143 -7.00 -7.34 -16.75
C TRP A 143 -7.68 -6.20 -17.54
N ARG A 144 -7.93 -6.35 -18.85
CA ARG A 144 -8.61 -5.32 -19.66
C ARG A 144 -10.10 -5.15 -19.29
N PRO A 145 -10.94 -6.22 -19.33
CA PRO A 145 -12.29 -6.18 -18.76
C PRO A 145 -12.34 -5.64 -17.33
N MET A 146 -11.40 -6.05 -16.49
CA MET A 146 -11.33 -5.62 -15.10
C MET A 146 -10.99 -4.13 -14.98
N ALA A 147 -9.98 -3.63 -15.72
CA ALA A 147 -9.59 -2.22 -15.72
C ALA A 147 -10.74 -1.31 -16.16
N TRP A 148 -11.45 -1.69 -17.23
CA TRP A 148 -12.62 -0.93 -17.68
C TRP A 148 -13.74 -0.91 -16.65
N THR A 149 -14.00 -2.06 -16.01
CA THR A 149 -14.99 -2.16 -14.94
C THR A 149 -14.57 -1.38 -13.70
N LEU A 150 -13.29 -1.41 -13.34
CA LEU A 150 -12.70 -0.66 -12.23
C LEU A 150 -12.89 0.84 -12.41
N LEU A 151 -12.56 1.36 -13.60
CA LEU A 151 -12.74 2.77 -13.93
C LEU A 151 -14.20 3.19 -13.83
N LEU A 152 -15.10 2.50 -14.56
CA LEU A 152 -16.52 2.84 -14.56
C LEU A 152 -17.17 2.67 -13.18
N SER A 153 -16.82 1.61 -12.45
CA SER A 153 -17.37 1.37 -11.13
C SER A 153 -16.94 2.46 -10.15
N ASN A 154 -15.69 2.93 -10.20
CA ASN A 154 -15.24 4.04 -9.34
C ASN A 154 -15.89 5.37 -9.73
N LEU A 155 -15.99 5.68 -11.03
CA LEU A 155 -16.65 6.89 -11.51
C LEU A 155 -18.13 6.94 -11.12
N ILE A 156 -18.85 5.81 -11.26
CA ILE A 156 -20.26 5.74 -10.88
C ILE A 156 -20.42 5.78 -9.36
N THR A 157 -19.58 5.06 -8.62
CA THR A 157 -19.73 4.95 -7.16
C THR A 157 -19.35 6.24 -6.44
N TRP A 158 -18.21 6.84 -6.81
CA TRP A 158 -17.63 7.98 -6.09
C TRP A 158 -17.74 9.31 -6.83
N GLY A 159 -18.18 9.31 -8.10
CA GLY A 159 -18.38 10.52 -8.89
C GLY A 159 -19.25 11.57 -8.21
N PRO A 160 -20.43 11.23 -7.64
CA PRO A 160 -21.25 12.22 -6.93
C PRO A 160 -20.51 12.86 -5.75
N ALA A 161 -19.86 12.08 -4.89
CA ALA A 161 -19.06 12.59 -3.77
C ALA A 161 -17.90 13.47 -4.23
N VAL A 162 -17.18 13.07 -5.30
CA VAL A 162 -16.09 13.87 -5.87
C VAL A 162 -16.60 15.21 -6.40
N ILE A 163 -17.74 15.23 -7.11
CA ILE A 163 -18.36 16.47 -7.59
C ILE A 163 -18.69 17.39 -6.40
N GLY A 164 -19.35 16.86 -5.37
CA GLY A 164 -19.67 17.65 -4.17
C GLY A 164 -18.44 18.19 -3.45
N TYR A 165 -17.37 17.39 -3.36
CA TYR A 165 -16.10 17.82 -2.79
C TYR A 165 -15.40 18.90 -3.63
N LEU A 166 -15.39 18.76 -4.95
CA LEU A 166 -14.82 19.78 -5.85
C LEU A 166 -15.56 21.11 -5.76
N LEU A 167 -16.88 21.09 -5.57
CA LEU A 167 -17.66 22.30 -5.30
C LEU A 167 -17.21 22.98 -4.00
N ILE A 168 -17.00 22.21 -2.92
CA ILE A 168 -16.47 22.76 -1.65
C ILE A 168 -15.11 23.40 -1.88
N VAL A 169 -14.18 22.72 -2.55
CA VAL A 169 -12.83 23.24 -2.81
C VAL A 169 -12.87 24.51 -3.65
N ALA A 170 -13.68 24.54 -4.72
CA ALA A 170 -13.84 25.70 -5.58
C ALA A 170 -14.44 26.90 -4.82
N SER A 171 -15.47 26.67 -4.00
CA SER A 171 -16.07 27.71 -3.17
C SER A 171 -15.11 28.21 -2.09
N ALA A 172 -14.36 27.31 -1.45
CA ALA A 172 -13.38 27.66 -0.41
C ALA A 172 -12.25 28.55 -0.96
N ALA A 173 -11.78 28.28 -2.18
CA ALA A 173 -10.77 29.11 -2.85
C ALA A 173 -11.25 30.53 -3.19
N SER A 174 -12.57 30.77 -3.17
CA SER A 174 -13.18 32.06 -3.51
C SER A 174 -13.65 32.87 -2.30
N VAL A 175 -13.35 32.42 -1.07
CA VAL A 175 -13.83 33.08 0.16
C VAL A 175 -13.13 34.41 0.37
N ASN A 176 -13.80 35.50 -0.01
CA ASN A 176 -13.34 36.88 0.16
C ASN A 176 -14.44 37.85 0.63
N SER A 177 -15.67 37.35 0.76
CA SER A 177 -16.88 38.13 1.04
C SER A 177 -17.96 37.28 1.72
N THR A 178 -18.94 37.93 2.35
CA THR A 178 -20.11 37.24 2.93
C THR A 178 -20.87 36.40 1.90
N THR A 179 -20.97 36.86 0.65
CA THR A 179 -21.57 36.10 -0.47
C THR A 179 -20.80 34.80 -0.76
N SER A 180 -19.47 34.86 -0.81
CA SER A 180 -18.64 33.66 -1.01
C SER A 180 -18.69 32.68 0.17
N LEU A 181 -18.93 33.16 1.39
CA LEU A 181 -19.20 32.30 2.55
C LEU A 181 -20.54 31.56 2.42
N VAL A 182 -21.59 32.23 1.95
CA VAL A 182 -22.88 31.58 1.66
C VAL A 182 -22.72 30.52 0.58
N ALA A 183 -21.91 30.77 -0.46
CA ALA A 183 -21.61 29.79 -1.49
C ALA A 183 -20.90 28.53 -0.92
N LEU A 184 -19.96 28.70 0.00
CA LEU A 184 -19.29 27.57 0.68
C LEU A 184 -20.27 26.75 1.55
N LEU A 185 -21.16 27.42 2.29
CA LEU A 185 -22.19 26.74 3.08
C LEU A 185 -23.17 25.96 2.19
N ALA A 186 -23.56 26.55 1.06
CA ALA A 186 -24.39 25.88 0.05
C ALA A 186 -23.68 24.67 -0.58
N ALA A 187 -22.39 24.79 -0.91
CA ALA A 187 -21.60 23.66 -1.41
C ALA A 187 -21.51 22.52 -0.38
N SER A 188 -21.34 22.88 0.89
CA SER A 188 -21.28 21.93 2.01
C SER A 188 -22.62 21.20 2.23
N SER A 189 -23.75 21.90 2.08
CA SER A 189 -25.07 21.27 2.18
C SER A 189 -25.38 20.36 1.00
N VAL A 190 -24.91 20.69 -0.22
CA VAL A 190 -25.02 19.84 -1.42
C VAL A 190 -24.11 18.60 -1.34
N PHE A 191 -22.97 18.67 -0.68
CA PHE A 191 -22.06 17.53 -0.53
C PHE A 191 -22.68 16.36 0.23
N GLN A 192 -23.48 16.61 1.27
CA GLN A 192 -24.09 15.58 2.11
C GLN A 192 -24.97 14.58 1.32
N PRO A 193 -25.98 15.00 0.52
CA PRO A 193 -26.79 14.08 -0.27
C PRO A 193 -25.97 13.38 -1.37
N LEU A 194 -24.96 14.02 -1.95
CA LEU A 194 -24.07 13.40 -2.94
C LEU A 194 -23.18 12.31 -2.33
N LEU A 195 -22.66 12.55 -1.13
CA LEU A 195 -21.94 11.55 -0.35
C LEU A 195 -22.86 10.38 0.00
N PHE A 196 -24.07 10.67 0.48
CA PHE A 196 -25.06 9.63 0.79
C PHE A 196 -25.42 8.78 -0.43
N ALA A 197 -25.65 9.41 -1.60
CA ALA A 197 -25.87 8.71 -2.86
C ALA A 197 -24.67 7.80 -3.21
N SER A 198 -23.44 8.29 -3.03
CA SER A 198 -22.22 7.51 -3.27
C SER A 198 -22.12 6.28 -2.35
N LEU A 199 -22.48 6.43 -1.07
CA LEU A 199 -22.51 5.31 -0.11
C LEU A 199 -23.55 4.26 -0.49
N ILE A 200 -24.74 4.67 -0.94
CA ILE A 200 -25.74 3.74 -1.49
C ILE A 200 -25.18 3.03 -2.71
N LEU A 201 -24.63 3.77 -3.68
CA LEU A 201 -24.05 3.20 -4.89
C LEU A 201 -22.95 2.18 -4.56
N ALA A 202 -22.12 2.44 -3.54
CA ALA A 202 -21.07 1.53 -3.09
C ALA A 202 -21.59 0.16 -2.62
N VAL A 203 -22.79 0.12 -2.03
CA VAL A 203 -23.46 -1.15 -1.67
C VAL A 203 -23.88 -1.91 -2.92
N PHE A 204 -24.40 -1.23 -3.93
CA PHE A 204 -24.88 -1.87 -5.17
C PHE A 204 -23.76 -2.21 -6.16
N THR A 205 -22.60 -1.54 -6.09
CA THR A 205 -21.42 -1.82 -6.92
C THR A 205 -20.42 -2.77 -6.27
N VAL A 206 -20.71 -3.29 -5.07
CA VAL A 206 -19.78 -4.14 -4.28
C VAL A 206 -19.35 -5.42 -5.02
N TYR A 207 -20.18 -5.94 -5.92
CA TYR A 207 -19.93 -7.15 -6.70
C TYR A 207 -19.45 -6.88 -8.14
N SER A 208 -19.18 -5.62 -8.51
CA SER A 208 -18.74 -5.28 -9.86
C SER A 208 -17.48 -6.05 -10.29
N TYR A 209 -16.52 -6.26 -9.37
CA TYR A 209 -15.27 -6.99 -9.69
C TYR A 209 -15.46 -8.52 -9.70
N PRO A 210 -16.15 -9.15 -8.72
CA PRO A 210 -16.58 -10.55 -8.82
C PRO A 210 -17.30 -10.89 -10.14
N ALA A 211 -18.21 -10.02 -10.61
CA ALA A 211 -18.95 -10.22 -11.85
C ALA A 211 -18.05 -10.40 -13.09
N VAL A 212 -16.93 -9.68 -13.15
CA VAL A 212 -15.97 -9.79 -14.27
C VAL A 212 -15.36 -11.18 -14.36
N VAL A 213 -15.08 -11.80 -13.22
CA VAL A 213 -14.42 -13.11 -13.14
C VAL A 213 -15.44 -14.23 -13.30
N VAL A 214 -16.52 -14.19 -12.52
CA VAL A 214 -17.55 -15.24 -12.45
C VAL A 214 -18.37 -15.28 -13.74
N ASP A 215 -18.98 -14.16 -14.11
CA ASP A 215 -19.96 -14.09 -15.22
C ASP A 215 -19.33 -13.70 -16.56
N ARG A 216 -18.03 -13.40 -16.57
CA ARG A 216 -17.28 -13.11 -17.80
C ARG A 216 -17.75 -11.87 -18.55
N VAL A 217 -18.25 -10.88 -17.81
CA VAL A 217 -18.71 -9.59 -18.36
C VAL A 217 -17.74 -8.44 -18.02
N SER A 218 -18.02 -7.24 -18.54
CA SER A 218 -17.19 -6.05 -18.33
C SER A 218 -17.98 -4.76 -18.32
N GLY A 219 -17.42 -3.72 -17.69
CA GLY A 219 -17.93 -2.35 -17.70
C GLY A 219 -19.35 -2.26 -17.13
N LEU A 220 -20.22 -1.55 -17.84
CA LEU A 220 -21.62 -1.36 -17.43
C LEU A 220 -22.40 -2.68 -17.27
N ARG A 221 -22.05 -3.74 -18.02
CA ARG A 221 -22.70 -5.06 -17.85
C ARG A 221 -22.35 -5.69 -16.51
N ALA A 222 -21.09 -5.60 -16.08
CA ALA A 222 -20.64 -6.06 -14.77
C ALA A 222 -21.30 -5.28 -13.64
N ILE A 223 -21.40 -3.95 -13.77
CA ILE A 223 -22.08 -3.09 -12.81
C ILE A 223 -23.56 -3.43 -12.74
N ARG A 224 -24.24 -3.62 -13.87
CA ARG A 224 -25.65 -4.04 -13.91
C ARG A 224 -25.88 -5.37 -13.20
N GLN A 225 -24.99 -6.34 -13.38
CA GLN A 225 -25.08 -7.61 -12.66
C GLN A 225 -24.82 -7.44 -11.16
N SER A 226 -23.87 -6.59 -10.77
CA SER A 226 -23.67 -6.23 -9.36
C SER A 226 -24.93 -5.64 -8.73
N PHE A 227 -25.56 -4.68 -9.39
CA PHE A 227 -26.83 -4.09 -8.95
C PHE A 227 -27.92 -5.14 -8.79
N ARG A 228 -28.07 -6.04 -9.78
CA ARG A 228 -29.05 -7.13 -9.74
C ARG A 228 -28.77 -8.07 -8.57
N ALA A 229 -27.53 -8.52 -8.40
CA ALA A 229 -27.16 -9.43 -7.33
C ALA A 229 -27.35 -8.80 -5.94
N ALA A 230 -26.93 -7.54 -5.78
CA ALA A 230 -27.12 -6.78 -4.54
C ALA A 230 -28.60 -6.55 -4.22
N SER A 231 -29.43 -6.20 -5.22
CA SER A 231 -30.87 -5.95 -5.02
C SER A 231 -31.65 -7.22 -4.69
N HIS A 232 -31.34 -8.35 -5.32
CA HIS A 232 -31.99 -9.62 -5.02
C HIS A 232 -31.54 -10.19 -3.66
N ASN A 233 -30.30 -9.89 -3.25
CA ASN A 233 -29.70 -10.39 -2.02
C ASN A 233 -29.35 -9.27 -1.03
N LEU A 234 -30.23 -8.26 -0.87
CA LEU A 234 -29.96 -7.08 -0.03
C LEU A 234 -29.55 -7.45 1.40
N GLY A 235 -30.26 -8.37 2.05
CA GLY A 235 -29.95 -8.78 3.42
C GLY A 235 -28.52 -9.31 3.61
N ILE A 236 -28.04 -10.19 2.71
CA ILE A 236 -26.68 -10.74 2.79
C ILE A 236 -25.65 -9.68 2.40
N THR A 237 -25.96 -8.85 1.41
CA THR A 237 -25.08 -7.77 0.96
C THR A 237 -24.88 -6.72 2.05
N LEU A 238 -25.95 -6.29 2.71
CA LEU A 238 -25.89 -5.41 3.87
C LEU A 238 -25.16 -6.07 5.05
N THR A 239 -25.40 -7.36 5.30
CA THR A 239 -24.65 -8.11 6.32
C THR A 239 -23.15 -8.06 6.04
N TYR A 240 -22.73 -8.33 4.80
CA TYR A 240 -21.33 -8.23 4.39
C TYR A 240 -20.75 -6.82 4.60
N VAL A 241 -21.47 -5.78 4.17
CA VAL A 241 -21.04 -4.38 4.31
C VAL A 241 -20.90 -4.00 5.79
N VAL A 242 -21.90 -4.33 6.61
CA VAL A 242 -21.89 -4.06 8.06
C VAL A 242 -20.74 -4.81 8.73
N VAL A 243 -20.54 -6.10 8.44
CA VAL A 243 -19.42 -6.89 8.99
C VAL A 243 -18.07 -6.27 8.61
N ARG A 244 -17.89 -5.86 7.34
CA ARG A 244 -16.68 -5.18 6.90
C ARG A 244 -16.44 -3.87 7.66
N ILE A 245 -17.48 -3.04 7.82
CA ILE A 245 -17.39 -1.77 8.56
C ILE A 245 -17.07 -2.02 10.03
N ILE A 246 -17.73 -2.99 10.67
CA ILE A 246 -17.49 -3.33 12.09
C ILE A 246 -16.04 -3.79 12.27
N PHE A 247 -15.53 -4.68 11.42
CA PHE A 247 -14.13 -5.10 11.54
C PHE A 247 -13.15 -3.93 11.37
N GLN A 248 -13.40 -3.03 10.42
CA GLN A 248 -12.56 -1.84 10.22
C GLN A 248 -12.65 -0.87 11.41
N ALA A 249 -13.86 -0.65 11.94
CA ALA A 249 -14.09 0.22 13.09
C ALA A 249 -13.47 -0.35 14.37
N LEU A 250 -13.56 -1.68 14.60
CA LEU A 250 -12.94 -2.34 15.74
C LEU A 250 -11.41 -2.25 15.67
N LEU A 251 -10.81 -2.47 14.49
CA LEU A 251 -9.37 -2.30 14.32
C LEU A 251 -8.97 -0.84 14.60
N LEU A 252 -9.67 0.13 14.02
CA LEU A 252 -9.41 1.55 14.26
C LEU A 252 -9.54 1.90 15.74
N LEU A 253 -10.57 1.40 16.43
CA LEU A 253 -10.77 1.60 17.85
C LEU A 253 -9.59 1.04 18.66
N VAL A 254 -9.07 -0.14 18.31
CA VAL A 254 -7.87 -0.70 18.96
C VAL A 254 -6.68 0.24 18.83
N VAL A 255 -6.44 0.85 17.66
CA VAL A 255 -5.34 1.82 17.48
C VAL A 255 -5.59 3.12 18.23
N LEU A 256 -6.82 3.62 18.26
CA LEU A 256 -7.15 4.82 19.02
C LEU A 256 -6.96 4.60 20.53
N LEU A 257 -7.36 3.43 21.04
CA LEU A 257 -7.14 3.08 22.45
C LEU A 257 -5.65 2.87 22.75
N ALA A 258 -4.91 2.27 21.81
CA ALA A 258 -3.46 2.09 21.94
C ALA A 258 -2.71 3.43 21.92
N SER A 259 -3.11 4.37 21.07
CA SER A 259 -2.47 5.69 21.00
C SER A 259 -2.69 6.52 22.27
N VAL A 260 -3.84 6.37 22.95
CA VAL A 260 -4.11 7.02 24.25
C VAL A 260 -3.11 6.58 25.33
N ILE A 261 -2.63 5.33 25.27
CA ILE A 261 -1.61 4.81 26.20
C ILE A 261 -0.19 4.89 25.62
N GLY A 262 0.01 5.66 24.54
CA GLY A 262 1.33 5.89 23.93
C GLY A 262 1.87 4.73 23.09
N LEU A 263 1.04 3.76 22.69
CA LEU A 263 1.45 2.63 21.85
C LEU A 263 1.14 2.87 20.37
N PRO A 264 2.15 3.10 19.51
CA PRO A 264 1.95 3.23 18.08
C PRO A 264 1.69 1.84 17.47
N LEU A 265 0.44 1.54 17.11
CA LEU A 265 0.04 0.26 16.50
C LEU A 265 -0.51 0.42 15.06
N THR A 266 -0.16 1.52 14.40
CA THR A 266 -0.73 1.90 13.11
C THR A 266 -0.36 0.90 11.99
N SER A 267 0.89 0.46 11.97
CA SER A 267 1.41 -0.48 10.99
C SER A 267 0.87 -1.89 11.22
N LEU A 268 0.57 -2.25 12.48
CA LEU A 268 -0.08 -3.52 12.82
C LEU A 268 -1.47 -3.64 12.19
N ILE A 269 -2.29 -2.58 12.21
CA ILE A 269 -3.58 -2.58 11.51
C ILE A 269 -3.37 -2.86 10.03
N THR A 270 -2.43 -2.17 9.39
CA THR A 270 -2.18 -2.31 7.95
C THR A 270 -1.80 -3.74 7.59
N VAL A 271 -0.97 -4.42 8.39
CA VAL A 271 -0.60 -5.83 8.18
C VAL A 271 -1.82 -6.74 8.34
N VAL A 272 -2.60 -6.58 9.42
CA VAL A 272 -3.80 -7.39 9.68
C VAL A 272 -4.84 -7.19 8.58
N LEU A 273 -5.07 -5.95 8.17
CA LEU A 273 -5.97 -5.63 7.06
C LEU A 273 -5.51 -6.26 5.75
N SER A 274 -4.23 -6.12 5.40
CA SER A 274 -3.73 -6.49 4.07
C SER A 274 -3.56 -8.00 3.88
N PHE A 275 -3.08 -8.72 4.92
CA PHE A 275 -2.73 -10.14 4.78
C PHE A 275 -3.75 -11.11 5.37
N LEU A 276 -4.60 -10.65 6.30
CA LEU A 276 -5.60 -11.49 6.95
C LEU A 276 -7.01 -11.06 6.53
N LEU A 277 -7.45 -9.87 6.91
CA LEU A 277 -8.86 -9.52 6.83
C LEU A 277 -9.34 -9.25 5.40
N THR A 278 -8.60 -8.48 4.59
CA THR A 278 -8.99 -8.16 3.21
C THR A 278 -9.13 -9.39 2.33
N PRO A 279 -8.15 -10.34 2.29
CA PRO A 279 -8.31 -11.56 1.51
C PRO A 279 -9.55 -12.38 1.91
N ILE A 280 -9.82 -12.51 3.20
CA ILE A 280 -10.96 -13.28 3.72
C ILE A 280 -12.29 -12.60 3.32
N LEU A 281 -12.40 -11.29 3.53
CA LEU A 281 -13.60 -10.53 3.18
C LEU A 281 -13.84 -10.50 1.68
N HIS A 282 -12.79 -10.32 0.88
CA HIS A 282 -12.91 -10.31 -0.57
C HIS A 282 -13.22 -11.70 -1.14
N LEU A 283 -12.68 -12.77 -0.58
CA LEU A 283 -13.11 -14.13 -0.90
C LEU A 283 -14.59 -14.33 -0.52
N THR A 284 -15.01 -13.90 0.67
CA THR A 284 -16.40 -13.98 1.15
C THR A 284 -17.37 -13.28 0.20
N LYS A 285 -17.12 -12.02 -0.18
CA LYS A 285 -18.00 -11.31 -1.14
C LYS A 285 -18.04 -11.96 -2.52
N THR A 286 -16.91 -12.53 -2.97
CA THR A 286 -16.85 -13.24 -4.25
C THR A 286 -17.72 -14.49 -4.21
N MET A 287 -17.71 -15.21 -3.10
CA MET A 287 -18.52 -16.42 -2.94
C MET A 287 -20.00 -16.13 -2.69
N ILE A 288 -20.33 -15.02 -2.03
CA ILE A 288 -21.71 -14.52 -1.97
C ILE A 288 -22.23 -14.28 -3.40
N TYR A 289 -21.45 -13.61 -4.24
CA TYR A 289 -21.82 -13.38 -5.64
C TYR A 289 -21.93 -14.69 -6.45
N TYR A 290 -20.94 -15.58 -6.32
CA TYR A 290 -20.88 -16.84 -7.05
C TYR A 290 -22.11 -17.73 -6.82
N HIS A 291 -22.57 -17.82 -5.56
CA HIS A 291 -23.75 -18.60 -5.21
C HIS A 291 -25.06 -17.80 -5.34
N ALA A 292 -25.00 -16.48 -5.51
CA ALA A 292 -26.20 -15.67 -5.79
C ALA A 292 -26.78 -15.92 -7.19
N GLY A 293 -25.96 -16.40 -8.15
CA GLY A 293 -26.34 -16.62 -9.55
C GLY A 293 -26.68 -18.06 -9.94
N SER A 294 -26.49 -19.04 -9.06
CA SER A 294 -26.57 -20.46 -9.42
C SER A 294 -27.23 -21.31 -8.32
N SER A 295 -28.08 -22.25 -8.73
CA SER A 295 -28.65 -23.32 -7.91
C SER A 295 -27.59 -24.37 -7.56
N ILE A 296 -26.45 -23.95 -7.02
CA ILE A 296 -25.41 -24.86 -6.55
C ILE A 296 -25.88 -25.40 -5.20
N PRO A 297 -26.06 -26.72 -5.04
CA PRO A 297 -26.42 -27.30 -3.75
C PRO A 297 -25.39 -26.85 -2.71
N GLU A 298 -25.87 -26.41 -1.54
CA GLU A 298 -24.99 -26.16 -0.40
C GLU A 298 -24.07 -27.37 -0.22
N MET A 299 -22.77 -27.18 -0.44
CA MET A 299 -21.84 -28.27 -0.17
C MET A 299 -21.82 -28.53 1.33
N PRO A 300 -21.86 -29.80 1.78
CA PRO A 300 -21.67 -30.14 3.17
C PRO A 300 -20.24 -29.76 3.58
N PHE A 301 -20.09 -28.59 4.18
CA PHE A 301 -18.87 -28.19 4.84
C PHE A 301 -18.91 -28.72 6.28
N GLN A 302 -18.03 -29.66 6.60
CA GLN A 302 -17.80 -30.04 8.00
C GLN A 302 -16.97 -28.93 8.65
N ILE A 303 -17.59 -28.29 9.65
CA ILE A 303 -16.94 -27.28 10.48
C ILE A 303 -15.76 -27.96 11.19
N SER A 304 -14.54 -27.56 10.83
CA SER A 304 -13.34 -27.89 11.60
C SER A 304 -13.16 -26.90 12.75
N ASN A 305 -12.18 -27.13 13.62
CA ASN A 305 -11.89 -26.39 14.87
C ASN A 305 -12.19 -24.87 14.82
N PRO A 306 -12.57 -24.24 15.94
CA PRO A 306 -12.89 -22.80 15.95
C PRO A 306 -11.71 -21.93 15.45
N ILE A 307 -12.01 -20.92 14.62
CA ILE A 307 -11.05 -20.02 13.96
C ILE A 307 -10.03 -19.44 14.96
N TRP A 308 -10.49 -19.01 16.14
CA TRP A 308 -9.62 -18.42 17.16
C TRP A 308 -8.48 -19.37 17.53
N GLN A 309 -8.74 -20.67 17.73
CA GLN A 309 -7.69 -21.62 18.10
C GLN A 309 -6.58 -21.72 17.04
N ASP A 310 -6.92 -21.66 15.76
CA ASP A 310 -5.91 -21.63 14.69
C ASP A 310 -5.12 -20.33 14.69
N MET A 311 -5.81 -19.18 14.81
CA MET A 311 -5.21 -17.84 14.77
C MET A 311 -4.07 -17.65 15.77
N PHE A 312 -4.19 -18.16 17.00
CA PHE A 312 -3.20 -17.92 18.04
C PHE A 312 -2.24 -19.08 18.29
N ARG A 313 -2.61 -20.32 17.94
CA ARG A 313 -1.73 -21.49 18.19
C ARG A 313 -1.00 -22.00 16.96
N ARG A 314 -1.65 -22.00 15.79
CA ARG A 314 -1.16 -22.68 14.58
C ARG A 314 -0.65 -21.70 13.53
N LEU A 315 -1.34 -20.57 13.35
CA LEU A 315 -0.97 -19.55 12.36
C LEU A 315 0.42 -18.95 12.61
N PRO A 316 0.84 -18.60 13.85
CA PRO A 316 2.18 -18.05 14.08
C PRO A 316 3.29 -19.04 13.71
N ARG A 317 3.10 -20.33 14.02
CA ARG A 317 4.03 -21.39 13.63
C ARG A 317 4.11 -21.54 12.11
N ALA A 318 2.97 -21.51 11.41
CA ALA A 318 2.93 -21.57 9.96
C ALA A 318 3.60 -20.36 9.29
N ALA A 319 3.40 -19.15 9.84
CA ALA A 319 4.05 -17.93 9.39
C ALA A 319 5.58 -18.01 9.59
N TRP A 320 6.03 -18.45 10.77
CA TRP A 320 7.45 -18.63 11.07
C TRP A 320 8.14 -19.60 10.10
N LEU A 321 7.49 -20.71 9.74
CA LEU A 321 8.03 -21.64 8.74
C LEU A 321 8.22 -20.97 7.37
N LYS A 322 7.30 -20.09 6.96
CA LYS A 322 7.40 -19.33 5.70
C LYS A 322 8.51 -18.28 5.76
N ILE A 323 8.65 -17.59 6.89
CA ILE A 323 9.75 -16.65 7.15
C ILE A 323 11.10 -17.38 7.10
N LYS A 324 11.23 -18.54 7.75
CA LYS A 324 12.47 -19.34 7.74
C LYS A 324 12.86 -19.80 6.33
N MET A 325 11.88 -20.28 5.54
CA MET A 325 12.12 -20.60 4.13
C MET A 325 12.49 -19.36 3.32
N GLY A 326 11.87 -18.22 3.63
CA GLY A 326 12.16 -16.94 3.02
C GLY A 326 13.59 -16.46 3.28
N LEU A 327 14.06 -16.55 4.53
CA LEU A 327 15.44 -16.24 4.91
C LEU A 327 16.44 -17.11 4.14
N ALA A 328 16.19 -18.41 4.05
CA ALA A 328 17.05 -19.32 3.29
C ALA A 328 17.08 -18.97 1.80
N GLU A 329 15.95 -18.59 1.22
CA GLU A 329 15.87 -18.14 -0.17
C GLU A 329 16.56 -16.78 -0.37
N GLY A 330 16.42 -15.86 0.60
CA GLY A 330 17.14 -14.58 0.66
C GLY A 330 18.65 -14.76 0.66
N PHE A 331 19.16 -15.66 1.51
CA PHE A 331 20.59 -15.97 1.54
C PHE A 331 21.08 -16.53 0.20
N LYS A 332 20.35 -17.50 -0.40
CA LYS A 332 20.66 -18.03 -1.74
C LYS A 332 20.61 -16.95 -2.82
N PHE A 333 19.71 -15.99 -2.69
CA PHE A 333 19.58 -14.88 -3.61
C PHE A 333 20.77 -13.92 -3.51
N VAL A 334 21.21 -13.59 -2.29
CA VAL A 334 22.38 -12.73 -2.05
C VAL A 334 23.64 -13.34 -2.66
N ILE A 335 23.94 -14.61 -2.35
CA ILE A 335 25.18 -15.27 -2.81
C ILE A 335 25.15 -15.68 -4.30
N GLY A 336 23.98 -15.70 -4.92
CA GLY A 336 23.83 -16.16 -6.30
C GLY A 336 24.49 -15.20 -7.30
N PRO A 337 25.53 -15.61 -8.06
CA PRO A 337 26.27 -14.71 -8.95
C PRO A 337 25.39 -14.14 -10.07
N ARG A 338 24.36 -14.89 -10.49
CA ARG A 338 23.36 -14.42 -11.47
C ARG A 338 22.52 -13.24 -10.98
N ASN A 339 22.53 -12.96 -9.68
CA ASN A 339 21.78 -11.86 -9.08
C ASN A 339 22.64 -10.60 -8.89
N LEU A 340 23.97 -10.70 -9.08
CA LEU A 340 24.91 -9.61 -8.88
C LEU A 340 24.54 -8.33 -9.68
N PRO A 341 24.12 -8.39 -10.95
CA PRO A 341 23.72 -7.19 -11.67
C PRO A 341 22.56 -6.43 -11.01
N PHE A 342 21.62 -7.15 -10.38
CA PHE A 342 20.48 -6.55 -9.70
C PHE A 342 20.86 -5.96 -8.34
N HIS A 343 21.80 -6.59 -7.64
CA HIS A 343 22.39 -6.04 -6.41
C HIS A 343 23.11 -4.73 -6.69
N ILE A 344 23.95 -4.71 -7.74
CA ILE A 344 24.67 -3.51 -8.18
C ILE A 344 23.67 -2.42 -8.59
N LEU A 345 22.67 -2.74 -9.41
CA LEU A 345 21.67 -1.76 -9.84
C LEU A 345 20.89 -1.17 -8.66
N SER A 346 20.58 -1.98 -7.65
CA SER A 346 19.91 -1.49 -6.43
C SER A 346 20.81 -0.63 -5.57
N ALA A 347 22.08 -1.00 -5.39
CA ALA A 347 23.05 -0.19 -4.66
C ALA A 347 23.34 1.14 -5.38
N LEU A 348 23.42 1.13 -6.71
CA LEU A 348 23.56 2.33 -7.53
C LEU A 348 22.35 3.25 -7.40
N GLY A 349 21.13 2.71 -7.41
CA GLY A 349 19.92 3.49 -7.18
C GLY A 349 19.95 4.19 -5.81
N PHE A 350 20.35 3.46 -4.77
CA PHE A 350 20.48 4.02 -3.42
C PHE A 350 21.54 5.12 -3.35
N ALA A 351 22.73 4.89 -3.92
CA ALA A 351 23.82 5.86 -3.94
C ALA A 351 23.48 7.12 -4.76
N LEU A 352 22.80 6.96 -5.90
CA LEU A 352 22.28 8.09 -6.69
C LEU A 352 21.28 8.91 -5.88
N GLY A 353 20.40 8.23 -5.14
CA GLY A 353 19.49 8.86 -4.19
C GLY A 353 20.24 9.74 -3.19
N ILE A 354 21.23 9.17 -2.48
CA ILE A 354 22.04 9.91 -1.50
C ILE A 354 22.65 11.16 -2.13
N TYR A 355 23.25 11.02 -3.31
CA TYR A 355 23.85 12.15 -4.01
C TYR A 355 22.83 13.25 -4.34
N MET A 356 21.68 12.89 -4.91
CA MET A 356 20.62 13.85 -5.23
C MET A 356 20.06 14.53 -3.98
N GLY A 357 19.81 13.77 -2.91
CA GLY A 357 19.29 14.28 -1.65
C GLY A 357 20.26 15.24 -0.97
N TYR A 358 21.54 14.88 -0.93
CA TYR A 358 22.62 15.73 -0.43
C TYR A 358 22.69 17.05 -1.20
N TYR A 359 22.65 16.98 -2.54
CA TYR A 359 22.69 18.15 -3.39
C TYR A 359 21.51 19.10 -3.12
N VAL A 360 20.28 18.58 -3.06
CA VAL A 360 19.07 19.36 -2.75
C VAL A 360 19.13 19.99 -1.36
N SER A 361 19.69 19.27 -0.39
CA SER A 361 19.83 19.73 0.99
C SER A 361 20.77 20.91 1.11
N VAL A 362 21.99 20.78 0.57
CA VAL A 362 22.99 21.86 0.61
C VAL A 362 22.53 23.10 -0.18
N ASN A 363 21.77 22.92 -1.26
CA ASN A 363 21.34 24.00 -2.15
C ASN A 363 19.91 24.53 -1.87
N GLY A 364 19.38 24.33 -0.67
CA GLY A 364 18.15 25.02 -0.26
C GLY A 364 17.43 24.39 0.92
N VAL A 365 17.21 23.07 0.90
CA VAL A 365 16.36 22.40 1.92
C VAL A 365 16.94 22.53 3.33
N ALA A 366 18.27 22.44 3.50
CA ALA A 366 18.86 22.58 4.82
C ALA A 366 18.70 24.00 5.39
N GLY A 367 18.92 25.02 4.56
CA GLY A 367 18.71 26.41 4.95
C GLY A 367 17.25 26.69 5.33
N TYR A 368 16.31 26.07 4.62
CA TYR A 368 14.88 26.15 4.93
C TYR A 368 14.53 25.47 6.27
N PHE A 369 15.07 24.29 6.57
CA PHE A 369 14.84 23.68 7.87
C PHE A 369 15.40 24.52 9.01
N LEU A 370 16.58 25.11 8.85
CA LEU A 370 17.15 26.04 9.81
C LEU A 370 16.26 27.28 10.00
N SER A 371 15.67 27.82 8.93
CA SER A 371 14.74 28.95 9.04
C SER A 371 13.42 28.59 9.75
N LEU A 372 13.01 27.32 9.72
CA LEU A 372 11.87 26.80 10.49
C LEU A 372 12.22 26.51 11.96
N GLY A 373 13.45 26.79 12.40
CA GLY A 373 13.89 26.56 13.78
C GLY A 373 14.42 25.15 14.04
N TYR A 374 14.72 24.36 13.00
CA TYR A 374 15.46 23.11 13.19
C TYR A 374 16.82 23.41 13.85
N GLN A 375 17.14 22.69 14.91
CA GLN A 375 18.41 22.79 15.60
C GLN A 375 19.22 21.51 15.38
N PRO A 376 20.33 21.57 14.63
CA PRO A 376 21.20 20.42 14.42
C PRO A 376 21.63 19.77 15.75
N GLY A 377 21.57 18.44 15.83
CA GLY A 377 21.94 17.69 17.03
C GLY A 377 20.87 17.64 18.13
N HIS A 378 19.70 18.27 17.92
CA HIS A 378 18.54 18.10 18.78
C HIS A 378 17.60 17.06 18.17
N GLY A 379 17.32 16.00 18.93
CA GLY A 379 16.31 15.01 18.62
C GLY A 379 14.90 15.58 18.80
N ASN A 380 13.90 14.81 18.39
CA ASN A 380 12.52 15.17 18.68
C ASN A 380 12.24 14.98 20.18
N SER A 381 11.95 16.08 20.89
CA SER A 381 11.70 16.08 22.33
C SER A 381 10.50 15.24 22.75
N LEU A 382 9.57 14.96 21.83
CA LEU A 382 8.46 14.04 22.05
C LEU A 382 8.92 12.59 22.23
N LEU A 383 10.03 12.19 21.61
CA LEU A 383 10.58 10.83 21.76
C LEU A 383 11.21 10.61 23.14
N ALA A 384 11.79 11.64 23.78
CA ALA A 384 12.27 11.54 25.16
C ALA A 384 11.16 11.34 26.18
N GLN A 385 9.95 11.80 25.86
CA GLN A 385 8.81 11.79 26.77
C GLN A 385 8.01 10.49 26.69
N LEU A 386 8.36 9.57 25.77
CA LEU A 386 7.67 8.29 25.64
C LEU A 386 7.98 7.38 26.84
N PRO A 387 6.96 6.73 27.43
CA PRO A 387 7.18 5.71 28.47
C PRO A 387 8.07 4.57 27.96
N VAL A 388 8.93 4.01 28.82
CA VAL A 388 9.81 2.86 28.46
C VAL A 388 9.04 1.69 27.82
N PRO A 389 7.83 1.29 28.29
CA PRO A 389 7.04 0.25 27.62
C PRO A 389 6.58 0.58 26.21
N ALA A 390 6.57 1.87 25.82
CA ALA A 390 6.19 2.30 24.48
C ALA A 390 7.33 2.13 23.46
N LEU A 391 8.59 2.02 23.89
CA LEU A 391 9.74 1.91 22.98
C LEU A 391 9.78 0.58 22.21
N PRO A 392 9.56 -0.60 22.83
CA PRO A 392 9.47 -1.84 22.05
C PRO A 392 8.27 -1.86 21.09
N ALA A 393 7.16 -1.22 21.46
CA ALA A 393 5.99 -1.09 20.58
C ALA A 393 6.28 -0.18 19.38
N LEU A 394 6.98 0.93 19.59
CA LEU A 394 7.52 1.79 18.53
C LEU A 394 8.43 0.99 17.59
N GLY A 395 9.36 0.22 18.14
CA GLY A 395 10.26 -0.61 17.33
C GLY A 395 9.53 -1.65 16.49
N VAL A 396 8.45 -2.25 17.02
CA VAL A 396 7.56 -3.14 16.26
C VAL A 396 6.81 -2.39 15.15
N ASP A 397 6.33 -1.17 15.41
CA ASP A 397 5.62 -0.37 14.39
C ASP A 397 6.56 0.02 13.23
N ILE A 398 7.77 0.49 13.55
CA ILE A 398 8.85 0.79 12.58
C ILE A 398 9.17 -0.46 11.75
N PHE A 399 9.38 -1.60 12.41
CA PHE A 399 9.58 -2.89 11.75
C PHE A 399 8.48 -3.20 10.73
N LEU A 400 7.21 -3.16 11.16
CA LEU A 400 6.08 -3.53 10.32
C LEU A 400 5.97 -2.58 9.12
N ASN A 401 6.22 -1.29 9.33
CA ASN A 401 6.24 -0.29 8.27
C ASN A 401 7.31 -0.63 7.23
N ASN A 402 8.58 -0.75 7.65
CA ASN A 402 9.71 -1.01 6.75
C ASN A 402 9.59 -2.36 6.04
N TRP A 403 9.08 -3.38 6.75
CA TRP A 403 8.81 -4.67 6.13
C TRP A 403 7.73 -4.58 5.05
N LEU A 404 6.62 -3.86 5.29
CA LEU A 404 5.58 -3.65 4.27
C LEU A 404 6.10 -2.87 3.05
N VAL A 405 6.92 -1.84 3.27
CA VAL A 405 7.59 -1.09 2.19
C VAL A 405 8.51 -2.01 1.40
N SER A 406 9.24 -2.92 2.06
CA SER A 406 10.09 -3.92 1.39
C SER A 406 9.26 -4.89 0.55
N ILE A 407 8.14 -5.41 1.07
CA ILE A 407 7.24 -6.28 0.31
C ILE A 407 6.75 -5.57 -0.95
N ALA A 408 6.28 -4.33 -0.79
CA ALA A 408 5.79 -3.54 -1.91
C ALA A 408 6.93 -3.26 -2.91
N THR A 409 8.15 -2.98 -2.45
CA THR A 409 9.32 -2.66 -3.29
C THR A 409 9.77 -3.87 -4.10
N GLY A 410 9.85 -5.05 -3.49
CA GLY A 410 10.23 -6.28 -4.18
C GLY A 410 9.18 -6.73 -5.20
N LEU A 411 7.90 -6.47 -4.96
CA LEU A 411 6.82 -6.88 -5.86
C LEU A 411 6.44 -5.82 -6.90
N SER A 412 6.71 -4.54 -6.65
CA SER A 412 6.51 -3.44 -7.61
C SER A 412 7.39 -3.59 -8.84
N GLY A 413 8.40 -4.46 -8.75
CA GLY A 413 9.19 -4.97 -9.86
C GLY A 413 8.36 -5.46 -11.05
N LEU A 414 7.15 -6.00 -10.85
CA LEU A 414 6.25 -6.35 -11.96
C LEU A 414 5.93 -5.16 -12.89
N GLY A 415 6.04 -3.92 -12.39
CA GLY A 415 6.06 -2.68 -13.17
C GLY A 415 7.36 -2.45 -13.94
N PHE A 416 8.01 -3.52 -14.42
CA PHE A 416 9.26 -3.51 -15.18
C PHE A 416 10.50 -2.99 -14.41
N GLY A 417 10.52 -3.10 -13.09
CA GLY A 417 11.69 -2.84 -12.24
C GLY A 417 11.96 -1.36 -11.92
N ALA A 418 11.45 -0.44 -12.74
CA ALA A 418 11.60 1.00 -12.51
C ALA A 418 11.02 1.46 -11.16
N PRO A 419 9.82 1.03 -10.73
CA PRO A 419 9.27 1.43 -9.42
C PRO A 419 10.14 0.98 -8.24
N SER A 420 10.73 -0.22 -8.29
CA SER A 420 11.66 -0.72 -7.29
C SER A 420 12.92 0.15 -7.24
N PHE A 421 13.48 0.50 -8.40
CA PHE A 421 14.65 1.39 -8.50
C PHE A 421 14.37 2.77 -7.90
N ILE A 422 13.25 3.39 -8.29
CA ILE A 422 12.86 4.71 -7.81
C ILE A 422 12.63 4.70 -6.29
N THR A 423 12.02 3.65 -5.75
CA THR A 423 11.78 3.55 -4.30
C THR A 423 13.10 3.48 -3.52
N ILE A 424 14.06 2.67 -3.98
CA ILE A 424 15.38 2.59 -3.36
C ILE A 424 16.15 3.90 -3.50
N MET A 425 16.04 4.55 -4.65
CA MET A 425 16.60 5.88 -4.88
C MET A 425 15.96 6.92 -3.95
N PHE A 426 14.65 6.86 -3.69
CA PHE A 426 13.98 7.75 -2.76
C PHE A 426 14.43 7.53 -1.31
N ASN A 427 14.60 6.27 -0.87
CA ASN A 427 15.15 5.99 0.46
C ASN A 427 16.57 6.55 0.60
N GLY A 428 17.41 6.40 -0.44
CA GLY A 428 18.71 7.04 -0.52
C GLY A 428 18.63 8.56 -0.50
N PHE A 429 17.67 9.15 -1.20
CA PHE A 429 17.42 10.59 -1.26
C PHE A 429 17.11 11.16 0.12
N ILE A 430 16.23 10.53 0.89
CA ILE A 430 15.93 10.96 2.27
C ILE A 430 17.20 10.92 3.12
N LEU A 431 17.97 9.83 3.06
CA LEU A 431 19.24 9.73 3.79
C LEU A 431 20.24 10.82 3.37
N GLY A 432 20.34 11.11 2.07
CA GLY A 432 21.18 12.16 1.52
C GLY A 432 20.78 13.55 2.00
N VAL A 433 19.48 13.82 2.14
CA VAL A 433 19.00 15.10 2.69
C VAL A 433 19.52 15.31 4.11
N LEU A 434 19.47 14.26 4.93
CA LEU A 434 19.84 14.32 6.35
C LEU A 434 21.36 14.42 6.59
N VAL A 435 22.20 13.91 5.67
CA VAL A 435 23.66 13.94 5.84
C VAL A 435 24.28 15.32 5.59
N ALA A 436 23.49 16.28 5.10
CA ALA A 436 23.99 17.63 4.82
C ALA A 436 24.63 18.26 6.08
N PRO A 437 25.83 18.88 5.97
CA PRO A 437 26.56 19.43 7.11
C PRO A 437 25.78 20.46 7.92
N GLN A 438 24.85 21.16 7.27
CA GLN A 438 23.99 22.15 7.90
C GLN A 438 22.94 21.53 8.83
N LEU A 439 22.60 20.24 8.64
CA LEU A 439 21.62 19.51 9.44
C LEU A 439 22.27 18.53 10.42
N SER A 440 23.50 18.09 10.13
CA SER A 440 24.26 17.15 10.96
C SER A 440 25.50 17.85 11.55
N PRO A 441 25.54 18.18 12.87
CA PRO A 441 26.62 18.96 13.47
C PRO A 441 28.01 18.31 13.35
N SER A 442 28.05 16.98 13.26
CA SER A 442 29.27 16.22 12.98
C SER A 442 28.94 14.89 12.28
N LEU A 443 29.90 14.37 11.51
CA LEU A 443 29.78 13.03 10.92
C LEU A 443 29.60 11.94 12.00
N THR A 444 30.22 12.12 13.16
CA THR A 444 30.08 11.20 14.29
C THR A 444 28.65 11.15 14.81
N MET A 445 28.00 12.31 14.99
CA MET A 445 26.59 12.39 15.39
C MET A 445 25.66 11.77 14.34
N PHE A 446 25.94 11.98 13.06
CA PHE A 446 25.18 11.36 11.97
C PHE A 446 25.30 9.82 12.00
N PHE A 447 26.52 9.28 12.10
CA PHE A 447 26.72 7.83 12.19
C PHE A 447 26.12 7.24 13.46
N ALA A 448 26.15 7.94 14.59
CA ALA A 448 25.49 7.51 15.82
C ALA A 448 23.96 7.37 15.64
N ALA A 449 23.36 8.21 14.80
CA ALA A 449 21.92 8.17 14.53
C ALA A 449 21.51 7.09 13.53
N ILE A 450 22.41 6.61 12.66
CA ILE A 450 22.03 5.70 11.55
C ILE A 450 22.69 4.34 11.65
N LEU A 451 23.98 4.27 11.98
CA LEU A 451 24.75 3.03 11.91
C LEU A 451 24.17 1.88 12.77
N PRO A 452 23.62 2.11 13.99
CA PRO A 452 23.13 1.03 14.84
C PRO A 452 22.08 0.15 14.16
N HIS A 453 21.03 0.74 13.57
CA HIS A 453 19.97 0.02 12.88
C HIS A 453 20.21 -0.08 11.36
N GLY A 454 20.79 0.96 10.77
CA GLY A 454 21.02 1.10 9.33
C GLY A 454 21.95 0.04 8.74
N ILE A 455 22.84 -0.56 9.53
CA ILE A 455 23.68 -1.69 9.07
C ILE A 455 22.86 -2.94 8.70
N ILE A 456 21.65 -3.08 9.23
CA ILE A 456 20.72 -4.17 8.92
C ILE A 456 19.67 -3.70 7.92
N GLU A 457 19.12 -2.51 8.14
CA GLU A 457 18.01 -1.98 7.37
C GLU A 457 18.40 -1.63 5.93
N ILE A 458 19.52 -0.93 5.72
CA ILE A 458 19.95 -0.50 4.38
C ILE A 458 20.22 -1.71 3.48
N PRO A 459 20.99 -2.74 3.89
CA PRO A 459 21.14 -3.94 3.08
C PRO A 459 19.82 -4.68 2.83
N SER A 460 18.89 -4.67 3.79
CA SER A 460 17.57 -5.29 3.62
C SER A 460 16.74 -4.59 2.55
N PHE A 461 16.74 -3.25 2.53
CA PHE A 461 16.11 -2.48 1.46
C PHE A 461 16.80 -2.70 0.11
N VAL A 462 18.13 -2.64 0.05
CA VAL A 462 18.88 -2.90 -1.20
C VAL A 462 18.58 -4.31 -1.73
N LEU A 463 18.47 -5.32 -0.88
CA LEU A 463 18.09 -6.68 -1.27
C LEU A 463 16.66 -6.72 -1.81
N SER A 464 15.73 -6.01 -1.17
CA SER A 464 14.36 -5.87 -1.64
C SER A 464 14.27 -5.19 -3.02
N GLY A 465 15.07 -4.14 -3.23
CA GLY A 465 15.19 -3.47 -4.54
C GLY A 465 15.75 -4.40 -5.60
N SER A 466 16.82 -5.11 -5.29
CA SER A 466 17.47 -6.09 -6.17
C SER A 466 16.50 -7.19 -6.63
N VAL A 467 15.73 -7.77 -5.71
CA VAL A 467 14.74 -8.80 -6.10
C VAL A 467 13.61 -8.22 -6.94
N GLY A 468 13.20 -6.98 -6.68
CA GLY A 468 12.24 -6.24 -7.52
C GLY A 468 12.76 -5.95 -8.92
N MET A 469 14.02 -5.55 -9.08
CA MET A 469 14.64 -5.35 -10.38
C MET A 469 14.75 -6.65 -11.17
N ARG A 470 15.08 -7.77 -10.51
CA ARG A 470 15.07 -9.10 -11.16
C ARG A 470 13.67 -9.50 -11.61
N LEU A 471 12.65 -9.24 -10.78
CA LEU A 471 11.25 -9.48 -11.14
C LEU A 471 10.83 -8.62 -12.33
N GLY A 472 11.27 -7.36 -12.39
CA GLY A 472 11.06 -6.46 -13.52
C GLY A 472 11.72 -6.92 -14.80
N TYR A 473 12.96 -7.41 -14.72
CA TYR A 473 13.62 -8.04 -15.85
C TYR A 473 12.85 -9.27 -16.35
N ALA A 474 12.34 -10.12 -15.45
CA ALA A 474 11.51 -11.26 -15.82
C ALA A 474 10.20 -10.84 -16.50
N ALA A 475 9.56 -9.77 -16.01
CA ALA A 475 8.35 -9.20 -16.61
C ALA A 475 8.62 -8.62 -18.01
N LEU A 476 9.72 -7.89 -18.19
CA LEU A 476 10.19 -7.40 -19.49
C LEU A 476 10.46 -8.54 -20.46
N LYS A 477 11.19 -9.58 -20.02
CA LYS A 477 11.49 -10.77 -20.83
C LYS A 477 10.20 -11.43 -21.31
N THR A 478 9.21 -11.58 -20.44
CA THR A 478 7.90 -12.16 -20.79
C THR A 478 7.13 -11.28 -21.78
N LYS A 479 7.19 -9.96 -21.63
CA LYS A 479 6.53 -9.01 -22.55
C LYS A 479 7.10 -9.06 -23.96
N PHE A 480 8.43 -9.10 -24.11
CA PHE A 480 9.13 -9.01 -25.40
C PHE A 480 9.47 -10.38 -26.03
N ARG A 481 9.60 -11.44 -25.22
CA ARG A 481 9.89 -12.80 -25.67
C ARG A 481 8.85 -13.75 -25.08
N ARG A 482 7.61 -13.64 -25.56
CA ARG A 482 6.48 -14.45 -25.09
C ARG A 482 6.72 -15.92 -25.39
N GLY A 483 6.55 -16.77 -24.39
CA GLY A 483 6.63 -18.22 -24.53
C GLY A 483 6.61 -18.94 -23.18
N PRO A 484 6.43 -20.26 -23.16
CA PRO A 484 6.33 -21.04 -21.92
C PRO A 484 7.54 -20.85 -20.98
N GLU A 485 8.75 -20.74 -21.54
CA GLU A 485 9.97 -20.54 -20.76
C GLU A 485 10.03 -19.18 -20.06
N SER A 486 9.56 -18.10 -20.70
CA SER A 486 9.57 -16.77 -20.09
C SER A 486 8.48 -16.64 -19.03
N ASP A 487 7.31 -17.23 -19.25
CA ASP A 487 6.23 -17.33 -18.27
C ASP A 487 6.66 -18.13 -17.03
N GLU A 488 7.35 -19.27 -17.23
CA GLU A 488 7.91 -20.07 -16.13
C GLU A 488 8.99 -19.29 -15.38
N TYR A 489 9.88 -18.60 -16.10
CA TYR A 489 10.90 -17.75 -15.50
C TYR A 489 10.28 -16.63 -14.64
N LEU A 490 9.22 -15.98 -15.12
CA LEU A 490 8.48 -14.96 -14.37
C LEU A 490 7.81 -15.56 -13.13
N SER A 491 7.15 -16.71 -13.26
CA SER A 491 6.52 -17.39 -12.12
C SER A 491 7.52 -17.79 -11.04
N LYS A 492 8.65 -18.38 -11.44
CA LYS A 492 9.74 -18.74 -10.53
C LYS A 492 10.32 -17.49 -9.86
N THR A 493 10.54 -16.41 -10.62
CA THR A 493 11.08 -15.17 -10.08
C THR A 493 10.09 -14.49 -9.11
N LEU A 494 8.78 -14.49 -9.40
CA LEU A 494 7.76 -14.01 -8.47
C LEU A 494 7.75 -14.82 -7.17
N ARG A 495 7.84 -16.16 -7.26
CA ARG A 495 7.94 -17.01 -6.08
C ARG A 495 9.16 -16.64 -5.24
N VAL A 496 10.34 -16.52 -5.86
CA VAL A 496 11.57 -16.10 -5.18
C VAL A 496 11.37 -14.74 -4.53
N ALA A 497 10.83 -13.75 -5.25
CA ALA A 497 10.56 -12.42 -4.72
C ALA A 497 9.71 -12.45 -3.45
N VAL A 498 8.57 -13.18 -3.48
CA VAL A 498 7.69 -13.34 -2.31
C VAL A 498 8.43 -13.98 -1.13
N TYR A 499 9.21 -15.04 -1.34
CA TYR A 499 9.95 -15.69 -0.26
C TYR A 499 11.04 -14.77 0.30
N VAL A 500 11.81 -14.07 -0.55
CA VAL A 500 12.85 -13.13 -0.11
C VAL A 500 12.24 -12.04 0.77
N VAL A 501 11.20 -11.33 0.31
CA VAL A 501 10.61 -10.23 1.09
C VAL A 501 9.92 -10.71 2.38
N VAL A 502 9.30 -11.90 2.38
CA VAL A 502 8.78 -12.50 3.62
C VAL A 502 9.91 -12.89 4.57
N GLY A 503 11.06 -13.32 4.04
CA GLY A 503 12.27 -13.62 4.81
C GLY A 503 12.94 -12.41 5.45
N LEU A 504 12.72 -11.20 4.94
CA LEU A 504 13.29 -9.97 5.50
C LEU A 504 12.65 -9.55 6.84
N ALA A 505 11.47 -10.09 7.19
CA ALA A 505 10.74 -9.71 8.41
C ALA A 505 11.60 -9.71 9.70
N PRO A 506 12.36 -10.77 10.05
CA PRO A 506 13.20 -10.77 11.24
C PRO A 506 14.35 -9.75 11.18
N LEU A 507 14.87 -9.41 10.00
CA LEU A 507 15.92 -8.40 9.87
C LEU A 507 15.36 -7.01 10.19
N PHE A 508 14.20 -6.67 9.63
CA PHE A 508 13.52 -5.42 9.96
C PHE A 508 13.04 -5.37 11.41
N LEU A 509 12.66 -6.51 12.02
CA LEU A 509 12.32 -6.58 13.44
C LEU A 509 13.52 -6.21 14.31
N ILE A 510 14.68 -6.80 14.03
CA ILE A 510 15.91 -6.48 14.76
C ILE A 510 16.28 -5.01 14.54
N ALA A 511 16.24 -4.52 13.30
CA ALA A 511 16.55 -3.13 12.99
C ALA A 511 15.61 -2.14 13.70
N GLY A 512 14.29 -2.36 13.66
CA GLY A 512 13.31 -1.49 14.30
C GLY A 512 13.42 -1.45 15.82
N LEU A 513 13.74 -2.58 16.47
CA LEU A 513 14.04 -2.59 17.91
C LEU A 513 15.34 -1.85 18.23
N ILE A 514 16.39 -2.01 17.42
CA ILE A 514 17.63 -1.23 17.59
C ILE A 514 17.35 0.27 17.38
N GLU A 515 16.51 0.65 16.42
CA GLU A 515 16.16 2.03 16.12
C GLU A 515 15.38 2.68 17.27
N ALA A 516 14.39 2.00 17.83
CA ALA A 516 13.57 2.53 18.91
C ALA A 516 14.28 2.51 20.28
N ASP A 517 14.98 1.42 20.60
CA ASP A 517 15.48 1.18 21.96
C ASP A 517 16.96 1.58 22.14
N ILE A 518 17.80 1.34 21.14
CA ILE A 518 19.28 1.43 21.28
C ILE A 518 19.83 2.72 20.65
N THR A 519 19.33 3.09 19.47
CA THR A 519 19.82 4.24 18.71
C THR A 519 19.72 5.56 19.52
N PRO A 520 18.63 5.86 20.25
CA PRO A 520 18.56 7.08 21.05
C PRO A 520 19.61 7.13 22.17
N ILE A 521 19.95 5.97 22.76
CA ILE A 521 20.99 5.88 23.80
C ILE A 521 22.36 6.21 23.18
N ILE A 522 22.68 5.60 22.04
CA ILE A 522 23.94 5.84 21.32
C ILE A 522 24.02 7.31 20.90
N MET A 523 22.95 7.87 20.33
CA MET A 523 22.88 9.28 19.95
C MET A 523 23.25 10.21 21.13
N ARG A 524 22.69 9.99 22.32
CA ARG A 524 23.01 10.80 23.52
C ARG A 524 24.49 10.71 23.93
N MET A 525 25.10 9.53 23.81
CA MET A 525 26.53 9.36 24.10
C MET A 525 27.44 10.19 23.18
N PHE A 526 26.99 10.45 21.95
CA PHE A 526 27.71 11.26 20.96
C PHE A 526 27.24 12.72 20.90
N GLY A 527 26.52 13.18 21.93
CA GLY A 527 26.19 14.59 22.13
C GLY A 527 24.86 15.05 21.53
N TRP A 528 23.99 14.12 21.11
CA TRP A 528 22.61 14.49 20.78
C TRP A 528 21.85 14.89 22.05
N VAL A 529 21.18 16.02 21.98
CA VAL A 529 20.28 16.51 23.03
C VAL A 529 18.86 16.11 22.64
N VAL A 530 18.02 15.75 23.62
CA VAL A 530 16.61 15.42 23.37
C VAL A 530 15.69 16.52 23.86
#